data_AF-A0AAD9BKC3-F1
#
_entry.id   AF-A0AAD9BKC3-F1
#
_cell.length_a   1.000
_cell.length_b   1.000
_cell.length_c   1.000
_cell.angle_alpha   90.00
_cell.angle_beta   90.00
_cell.angle_gamma   90.00
#
_symmetry.space_group_name_H-M   'P 1'
#
loop_
_entity.id
_entity.type
_entity.pdbx_description
1 polymer ?
#
loop_
_entity_poly.entity_id
_entity_poly.type
_entity_poly.pdbx_seq_one_letter_code
_entity_poly.pdbx_strand_id
1 'polypeptide(L)'
;MQQRRTLSKLPLQANFYPMTSAAFLQDTETRITVLSAQSQGVASLRPGEGTGEGGTGEGGQEVGGASVEHLSLLAHLTSLSLSHPPITMVAPGDVQVPKLRPFLPLRSSLPCDLHLLNLRTLEDPQVDLAAVFAPLRFSSLQRSGLTMLRHHDEPKSARQQQTRIISLRPMEISAFRVEIQ
;
A
#
# COMPACT_ATOMS: atom_id res chain seq x y z
N MET A 1 -7.74 6.38 4.32
CA MET A 1 -8.54 7.30 3.49
C MET A 1 -9.02 8.44 4.36
N GLN A 2 -9.25 9.63 3.81
CA GLN A 2 -9.77 10.77 4.60
C GLN A 2 -11.15 11.15 4.07
N GLN A 3 -12.13 11.23 4.96
CA GLN A 3 -13.47 11.68 4.59
C GLN A 3 -13.44 13.16 4.19
N ARG A 4 -14.10 13.49 3.08
CA ARG A 4 -14.23 14.85 2.56
C ARG A 4 -15.70 15.23 2.47
N ARG A 5 -16.00 16.50 2.70
CA ARG A 5 -17.34 17.07 2.57
C ARG A 5 -17.24 18.33 1.73
N THR A 6 -18.07 18.41 0.70
CA THR A 6 -18.22 19.61 -0.12
C THR A 6 -18.92 20.70 0.69
N LEU A 7 -18.35 21.89 0.70
CA LEU A 7 -18.84 23.03 1.44
C LEU A 7 -19.27 24.13 0.46
N SER A 8 -20.57 24.41 0.42
CA SER A 8 -21.16 25.44 -0.44
C SER A 8 -20.68 26.86 -0.11
N LYS A 9 -20.23 27.08 1.14
CA LYS A 9 -19.64 28.36 1.58
C LYS A 9 -18.26 28.65 0.97
N LEU A 10 -17.62 27.65 0.36
CA LEU A 10 -16.29 27.77 -0.25
C LEU A 10 -16.41 27.80 -1.78
N PRO A 11 -15.50 28.50 -2.48
CA PRO A 11 -15.47 28.47 -3.94
C PRO A 11 -15.24 27.05 -4.46
N LEU A 12 -15.68 26.78 -5.70
CA LEU A 12 -15.58 25.46 -6.33
C LEU A 12 -14.16 24.85 -6.25
N GLN A 13 -13.14 25.66 -6.52
CA GLN A 13 -11.73 25.23 -6.48
C GLN A 13 -11.28 24.77 -5.09
N ALA A 14 -11.85 25.32 -4.02
CA ALA A 14 -11.52 24.94 -2.64
C ALA A 14 -12.11 23.59 -2.22
N ASN A 15 -13.00 23.02 -3.04
CA ASN A 15 -13.56 21.68 -2.84
C ASN A 15 -12.78 20.58 -3.60
N PHE A 16 -11.70 20.93 -4.31
CA PHE A 16 -10.81 19.96 -4.93
C PHE A 16 -9.79 19.42 -3.94
N TYR A 17 -9.58 18.10 -3.97
CA TYR A 17 -8.62 17.41 -3.14
C TYR A 17 -7.69 16.55 -4.01
N PRO A 18 -6.44 16.32 -3.56
CA PRO A 18 -5.56 15.40 -4.24
C PRO A 18 -6.10 13.96 -4.11
N MET A 19 -6.24 13.28 -5.24
CA MET A 19 -6.44 11.85 -5.37
C MET A 19 -5.11 11.22 -5.81
N THR A 20 -4.41 10.57 -4.89
CA THR A 20 -3.13 9.91 -5.21
C THR A 20 -3.32 8.56 -5.90
N SER A 21 -4.31 7.77 -5.46
CA SER A 21 -4.57 6.43 -6.01
C SER A 21 -6.04 6.03 -6.07
N ALA A 22 -6.90 6.60 -5.22
CA ALA A 22 -8.30 6.23 -5.15
C ALA A 22 -9.17 7.35 -4.56
N ALA A 23 -10.43 7.39 -4.99
CA ALA A 23 -11.52 8.10 -4.34
C ALA A 23 -12.81 7.27 -4.44
N PHE A 24 -13.73 7.42 -3.51
CA PHE A 24 -15.03 6.75 -3.60
C PHE A 24 -16.15 7.62 -3.07
N LEU A 25 -17.35 7.34 -3.57
CA LEU A 25 -18.61 7.82 -3.05
C LEU A 25 -19.42 6.61 -2.62
N GLN A 26 -20.16 6.75 -1.53
CA GLN A 26 -20.95 5.68 -0.97
C GLN A 26 -22.22 6.23 -0.34
N ASP A 27 -23.30 5.50 -0.54
CA ASP A 27 -24.55 5.62 0.19
C ASP A 27 -24.81 4.34 1.02
N THR A 28 -26.05 4.11 1.44
CA THR A 28 -26.41 2.93 2.24
C THR A 28 -26.38 1.61 1.48
N GLU A 29 -26.49 1.64 0.14
CA GLU A 29 -26.67 0.44 -0.70
C GLU A 29 -25.53 0.26 -1.70
N THR A 30 -24.97 1.36 -2.21
CA THR A 30 -24.03 1.39 -3.31
C THR A 30 -22.75 2.14 -2.96
N ARG A 31 -21.64 1.65 -3.52
CA ARG A 31 -20.33 2.29 -3.43
C ARG A 31 -19.70 2.31 -4.82
N ILE A 32 -19.36 3.50 -5.30
CA ILE A 32 -18.59 3.70 -6.53
C ILE A 32 -17.18 4.10 -6.14
N THR A 33 -16.19 3.31 -6.57
CA THR A 33 -14.77 3.59 -6.32
C THR A 33 -14.05 3.87 -7.64
N VAL A 34 -13.40 5.02 -7.72
CA VAL A 34 -12.53 5.42 -8.83
C VAL A 34 -11.08 5.18 -8.41
N LEU A 35 -10.32 4.49 -9.26
CA LEU A 35 -8.91 4.18 -9.04
C LEU A 35 -8.06 4.83 -10.13
N SER A 36 -6.86 5.26 -9.75
CA SER A 36 -5.90 5.89 -10.65
C SER A 36 -4.49 5.41 -10.32
N ALA A 37 -3.67 5.23 -11.34
CA ALA A 37 -2.23 4.95 -11.17
C ALA A 37 -1.40 6.24 -11.06
N GLN A 38 -2.03 7.42 -11.20
CA GLN A 38 -1.39 8.72 -11.14
C GLN A 38 -2.13 9.70 -10.22
N SER A 39 -1.40 10.66 -9.66
CA SER A 39 -1.97 11.71 -8.82
C SER A 39 -2.78 12.70 -9.65
N GLN A 40 -4.02 12.96 -9.24
CA GLN A 40 -4.95 13.88 -9.90
C GLN A 40 -5.75 14.70 -8.89
N GLY A 41 -6.45 15.74 -9.33
CA GLY A 41 -7.44 16.44 -8.52
C GLY A 41 -8.82 15.80 -8.63
N VAL A 42 -9.53 15.64 -7.52
CA VAL A 42 -10.91 15.13 -7.49
C VAL A 42 -11.79 16.04 -6.64
N ALA A 43 -13.05 16.17 -7.03
CA ALA A 43 -14.09 16.82 -6.25
C ALA A 43 -15.42 16.11 -6.47
N SER A 44 -16.30 16.14 -5.47
CA SER A 44 -17.70 15.73 -5.60
C SER A 44 -18.58 16.96 -5.44
N LEU A 45 -18.85 17.66 -6.54
CA LEU A 45 -19.49 18.98 -6.49
C LEU A 45 -20.99 18.91 -6.22
N ARG A 46 -21.63 17.80 -6.57
CA ARG A 46 -23.05 17.53 -6.33
C ARG A 46 -23.23 16.10 -5.82
N PRO A 47 -24.22 15.84 -4.96
CA PRO A 47 -24.59 14.47 -4.62
C PRO A 47 -25.08 13.74 -5.88
N GLY A 48 -24.37 12.69 -6.31
CA GLY A 48 -24.88 11.68 -7.23
C GLY A 48 -24.93 12.00 -8.74
N GLU A 49 -24.46 13.15 -9.24
CA GLU A 49 -24.72 13.51 -10.65
C GLU A 49 -23.46 13.66 -11.52
N GLY A 50 -23.36 12.76 -12.51
CA GLY A 50 -22.77 13.07 -13.80
C GLY A 50 -23.73 13.96 -14.59
N THR A 51 -23.18 15.04 -15.16
CA THR A 51 -23.76 15.90 -16.21
C THR A 51 -25.28 16.15 -16.18
N GLY A 52 -25.68 17.23 -15.51
CA GLY A 52 -27.02 17.81 -15.62
C GLY A 52 -27.00 19.26 -15.13
N GLU A 53 -27.62 20.20 -15.84
CA GLU A 53 -27.61 21.63 -15.53
C GLU A 53 -28.62 22.01 -14.45
N GLY A 54 -28.32 23.08 -13.70
CA GLY A 54 -29.29 23.93 -12.99
C GLY A 54 -29.97 23.41 -11.70
N GLY A 55 -29.92 24.20 -10.63
CA GLY A 55 -30.86 24.05 -9.50
C GLY A 55 -30.29 24.35 -8.12
N THR A 56 -30.64 25.51 -7.57
CA THR A 56 -30.43 25.98 -6.20
C THR A 56 -31.23 25.14 -5.20
N GLY A 57 -30.61 24.71 -4.08
CA GLY A 57 -31.31 24.04 -2.99
C GLY A 57 -30.43 23.78 -1.77
N GLU A 58 -30.66 24.52 -0.70
CA GLU A 58 -30.10 24.32 0.64
C GLU A 58 -30.65 23.05 1.31
N GLY A 59 -29.86 22.41 2.17
CA GLY A 59 -30.33 21.32 3.04
C GLY A 59 -29.24 20.30 3.40
N GLY A 60 -28.18 20.71 4.10
CA GLY A 60 -27.12 19.80 4.55
C GLY A 60 -27.44 19.18 5.90
N GLN A 61 -28.23 18.10 5.92
CA GLN A 61 -28.48 17.28 7.10
C GLN A 61 -27.17 16.64 7.60
N GLU A 62 -26.83 16.91 8.86
CA GLU A 62 -25.70 16.31 9.54
C GLU A 62 -25.98 14.82 9.82
N VAL A 63 -25.15 13.95 9.26
CA VAL A 63 -25.12 12.53 9.63
C VAL A 63 -23.70 12.18 10.08
N GLY A 64 -23.58 12.02 11.41
CA GLY A 64 -22.94 10.87 12.04
C GLY A 64 -21.43 10.68 11.85
N GLY A 65 -20.68 10.90 12.95
CA GLY A 65 -19.45 10.21 13.35
C GLY A 65 -18.53 9.68 12.24
N ALA A 66 -17.45 10.40 11.96
CA ALA A 66 -16.45 10.06 10.97
C ALA A 66 -15.66 8.77 11.33
N SER A 67 -16.23 7.59 11.04
CA SER A 67 -15.43 6.38 10.88
C SER A 67 -14.64 6.49 9.58
N VAL A 68 -13.32 6.33 9.65
CA VAL A 68 -12.51 6.24 8.43
C VAL A 68 -12.90 4.98 7.68
N GLU A 69 -13.62 5.16 6.58
CA GLU A 69 -13.98 4.06 5.70
C GLU A 69 -12.77 3.60 4.87
N HIS A 70 -12.69 2.29 4.66
CA HIS A 70 -11.60 1.63 3.94
C HIS A 70 -12.07 1.20 2.55
N LEU A 71 -11.13 1.04 1.62
CA LEU A 71 -11.42 0.42 0.32
C LEU A 71 -11.95 -1.01 0.53
N SER A 72 -12.84 -1.44 -0.35
CA SER A 72 -13.21 -2.85 -0.40
C SER A 72 -11.99 -3.70 -0.80
N LEU A 73 -12.00 -4.99 -0.47
CA LEU A 73 -10.90 -5.89 -0.85
C LEU A 73 -10.62 -5.85 -2.37
N LEU A 74 -11.69 -5.87 -3.18
CA LEU A 74 -11.58 -5.76 -4.64
C LEU A 74 -10.94 -4.43 -5.07
N ALA A 75 -11.40 -3.30 -4.51
CA ALA A 75 -10.83 -1.99 -4.81
C ALA A 75 -9.36 -1.88 -4.36
N HIS A 76 -9.01 -2.53 -3.25
CA HIS A 76 -7.64 -2.58 -2.77
C HIS A 76 -6.73 -3.38 -3.72
N LEU A 77 -7.12 -4.61 -4.08
CA LEU A 77 -6.34 -5.47 -4.99
C LEU A 77 -6.19 -4.86 -6.39
N THR A 78 -7.24 -4.22 -6.91
CA THR A 78 -7.19 -3.53 -8.20
C THR A 78 -6.29 -2.29 -8.15
N SER A 79 -6.33 -1.52 -7.05
CA SER A 79 -5.40 -0.40 -6.84
C SER A 79 -3.95 -0.87 -6.75
N LEU A 80 -3.69 -1.99 -6.08
CA LEU A 80 -2.35 -2.61 -6.03
C LEU A 80 -1.89 -3.05 -7.42
N SER A 81 -2.76 -3.68 -8.21
CA SER A 81 -2.45 -4.11 -9.58
C SER A 81 -2.14 -2.94 -10.52
N LEU A 82 -2.79 -1.78 -10.32
CA LEU A 82 -2.53 -0.56 -11.09
C LEU A 82 -1.21 0.11 -10.69
N SER A 83 -0.87 0.08 -9.40
CA SER A 83 0.32 0.76 -8.87
C SER A 83 1.60 -0.08 -8.96
N HIS A 84 1.48 -1.41 -9.02
CA HIS A 84 2.62 -2.34 -9.07
C HIS A 84 2.42 -3.37 -10.20
N PRO A 85 2.43 -2.95 -11.49
CA PRO A 85 2.22 -3.87 -12.61
C PRO A 85 3.42 -4.82 -12.79
N PRO A 86 3.20 -6.02 -13.36
CA PRO A 86 4.29 -6.92 -13.72
C PRO A 86 5.30 -6.26 -14.66
N ILE A 87 6.59 -6.36 -14.34
CA ILE A 87 7.66 -5.89 -15.20
C ILE A 87 7.93 -6.97 -16.26
N THR A 88 7.64 -6.65 -17.51
CA THR A 88 7.88 -7.56 -18.64
C THR A 88 9.29 -7.33 -19.18
N MET A 89 10.13 -8.36 -19.15
CA MET A 89 11.45 -8.35 -19.75
C MET A 89 11.40 -9.06 -21.10
N VAL A 90 11.90 -8.42 -22.16
CA VAL A 90 11.94 -8.98 -23.51
C VAL A 90 13.36 -9.41 -23.83
N ALA A 91 13.52 -10.67 -24.27
CA ALA A 91 14.79 -11.20 -24.74
C ALA A 91 14.84 -11.17 -26.28
N PRO A 92 16.00 -10.92 -26.90
CA PRO A 92 16.16 -10.99 -28.35
C PRO A 92 15.87 -12.40 -28.89
N GLY A 93 15.11 -12.49 -29.99
CA GLY A 93 14.58 -13.75 -30.51
C GLY A 93 15.62 -14.78 -30.99
N ASP A 94 16.87 -14.38 -31.18
CA ASP A 94 17.97 -15.26 -31.61
C ASP A 94 18.76 -15.87 -30.44
N VAL A 95 18.46 -15.43 -29.21
CA VAL A 95 19.06 -15.98 -27.99
C VAL A 95 18.10 -17.00 -27.40
N GLN A 96 18.54 -18.26 -27.33
CA GLN A 96 17.85 -19.30 -26.55
C GLN A 96 17.69 -18.78 -25.12
N VAL A 97 16.49 -18.29 -24.78
CA VAL A 97 16.19 -17.81 -23.43
C VAL A 97 16.30 -19.02 -22.52
N PRO A 98 17.19 -19.03 -21.51
CA PRO A 98 17.26 -20.13 -20.57
C PRO A 98 15.87 -20.36 -19.99
N LYS A 99 15.43 -21.62 -19.87
CA LYS A 99 14.20 -21.94 -19.13
C LYS A 99 14.39 -21.52 -17.68
N LEU A 100 14.01 -20.28 -17.36
CA LEU A 100 14.12 -19.74 -16.03
C LEU A 100 13.14 -20.48 -15.14
N ARG A 101 13.65 -21.03 -14.03
CA ARG A 101 12.78 -21.50 -12.96
C ARG A 101 12.23 -20.27 -12.24
N PRO A 102 10.93 -20.23 -11.88
CA PRO A 102 10.40 -19.15 -11.07
C PRO A 102 11.23 -19.00 -9.80
N PHE A 103 11.78 -17.81 -9.58
CA PHE A 103 12.43 -17.51 -8.32
C PHE A 103 11.34 -17.35 -7.26
N LEU A 104 11.30 -18.29 -6.31
CA LEU A 104 10.37 -18.30 -5.18
C LEU A 104 11.16 -17.94 -3.91
N PRO A 105 11.32 -16.64 -3.60
CA PRO A 105 12.09 -16.19 -2.44
C PRO A 105 11.48 -16.63 -1.11
N LEU A 106 10.16 -16.82 -1.08
CA LEU A 106 9.41 -17.22 0.11
C LEU A 106 8.92 -18.65 -0.04
N ARG A 107 8.85 -19.38 1.08
CA ARG A 107 8.30 -20.74 1.13
C ARG A 107 6.79 -20.79 0.85
N SER A 108 6.09 -19.67 1.04
CA SER A 108 4.65 -19.52 0.84
C SER A 108 4.33 -18.11 0.39
N SER A 109 3.19 -17.93 -0.27
CA SER A 109 2.66 -16.59 -0.59
C SER A 109 2.37 -15.79 0.69
N LEU A 110 2.48 -14.46 0.59
CA LEU A 110 2.08 -13.56 1.68
C LEU A 110 0.54 -13.58 1.83
N PRO A 111 0.04 -13.41 3.07
CA PRO A 111 -1.39 -13.17 3.31
C PRO A 111 -1.93 -11.96 2.53
N CYS A 112 -3.23 -11.94 2.23
CA CYS A 112 -3.86 -10.88 1.41
C CYS A 112 -3.91 -9.49 2.09
N ASP A 113 -3.70 -9.45 3.40
CA ASP A 113 -3.63 -8.27 4.26
C ASP A 113 -2.19 -7.80 4.54
N LEU A 114 -1.19 -8.49 3.98
CA LEU A 114 0.22 -8.15 4.14
C LEU A 114 0.84 -7.82 2.78
N HIS A 115 1.36 -6.59 2.66
CA HIS A 115 2.02 -6.12 1.46
C HIS A 115 3.48 -5.75 1.73
N LEU A 116 4.41 -6.30 0.95
CA LEU A 116 5.82 -5.96 1.02
C LEU A 116 6.07 -4.63 0.29
N LEU A 117 6.19 -3.54 1.05
CA LEU A 117 6.37 -2.20 0.49
C LEU A 117 7.81 -1.90 0.04
N ASN A 118 8.79 -2.52 0.69
CA ASN A 118 10.20 -2.26 0.42
C ASN A 118 11.04 -3.47 0.80
N LEU A 119 11.98 -3.83 -0.08
CA LEU A 119 13.06 -4.75 0.19
C LEU A 119 14.33 -4.15 -0.41
N ARG A 120 15.31 -3.85 0.43
CA ARG A 120 16.59 -3.29 0.00
C ARG A 120 17.74 -3.93 0.76
N THR A 121 18.86 -4.11 0.08
CA THR A 121 20.13 -4.43 0.72
C THR A 121 20.70 -3.18 1.39
N LEU A 122 21.39 -3.37 2.50
CA LEU A 122 22.14 -2.31 3.17
C LEU A 122 23.61 -2.48 2.84
N GLU A 123 24.38 -1.38 2.88
CA GLU A 123 25.80 -1.42 2.59
C GLU A 123 26.53 -2.31 3.59
N ASP A 124 27.21 -3.32 3.07
CA ASP A 124 28.18 -4.14 3.78
C ASP A 124 29.48 -4.13 2.95
N PRO A 125 30.64 -3.76 3.51
CA PRO A 125 31.90 -3.77 2.79
C PRO A 125 32.33 -5.17 2.31
N GLN A 126 31.73 -6.25 2.83
CA GLN A 126 32.00 -7.62 2.39
C GLN A 126 30.73 -8.27 1.85
N VAL A 127 30.83 -8.89 0.67
CA VAL A 127 29.72 -9.60 0.02
C VAL A 127 30.05 -11.08 -0.08
N ASP A 128 29.32 -11.90 0.67
CA ASP A 128 29.36 -13.36 0.49
C ASP A 128 28.51 -13.75 -0.73
N LEU A 129 29.18 -14.00 -1.85
CA LEU A 129 28.52 -14.42 -3.10
C LEU A 129 27.78 -15.75 -2.95
N ALA A 130 28.23 -16.65 -2.08
CA ALA A 130 27.55 -17.93 -1.86
C ALA A 130 26.18 -17.71 -1.19
N ALA A 131 26.11 -16.79 -0.22
CA ALA A 131 24.86 -16.37 0.41
C ALA A 131 23.92 -15.64 -0.57
N VAL A 132 24.46 -14.82 -1.49
CA VAL A 132 23.67 -14.09 -2.50
C VAL A 132 22.93 -15.02 -3.45
N PHE A 133 23.55 -16.13 -3.86
CA PHE A 133 22.96 -17.08 -4.79
C PHE A 133 22.24 -18.26 -4.11
N ALA A 134 22.30 -18.36 -2.78
CA ALA A 134 21.56 -19.35 -2.02
C ALA A 134 20.07 -18.94 -1.86
N PRO A 135 19.16 -19.90 -1.64
CA PRO A 135 17.78 -19.58 -1.25
C PRO A 135 17.77 -18.73 0.03
N LEU A 136 16.97 -17.66 0.05
CA LEU A 136 16.89 -16.74 1.18
C LEU A 136 16.61 -17.49 2.49
N ARG A 137 17.63 -17.53 3.36
CA ARG A 137 17.55 -18.05 4.73
C ARG A 137 17.91 -16.94 5.69
N PHE A 138 17.01 -16.64 6.62
CA PHE A 138 17.21 -15.57 7.57
C PHE A 138 17.86 -16.10 8.85
N SER A 139 19.04 -15.59 9.18
CA SER A 139 19.76 -15.89 10.42
C SER A 139 19.24 -15.04 11.59
N SER A 140 18.95 -13.75 11.32
CA SER A 140 18.41 -12.82 12.30
C SER A 140 17.26 -11.97 11.73
N LEU A 141 16.35 -11.57 12.61
CA LEU A 141 15.22 -10.70 12.30
C LEU A 141 15.09 -9.68 13.44
N GLN A 142 15.35 -8.41 13.13
CA GLN A 142 15.31 -7.33 14.12
C GLN A 142 14.38 -6.23 13.64
N ARG A 143 13.47 -5.77 14.51
CA ARG A 143 12.64 -4.61 14.21
C ARG A 143 13.51 -3.35 14.18
N SER A 144 13.25 -2.47 13.22
CA SER A 144 13.95 -1.20 13.07
C SER A 144 12.95 -0.06 12.82
N GLY A 145 13.43 1.19 12.88
CA GLY A 145 12.66 2.33 12.40
C GLY A 145 12.48 2.28 10.88
N LEU A 146 11.45 2.95 10.36
CA LEU A 146 11.11 2.94 8.93
C LEU A 146 12.24 3.42 8.01
N THR A 147 13.17 4.23 8.53
CA THR A 147 14.34 4.73 7.79
C THR A 147 15.54 3.79 7.84
N MET A 148 15.49 2.74 8.67
CA MET A 148 16.59 1.82 8.98
C MET A 148 17.81 2.45 9.67
N LEU A 149 17.69 3.70 10.13
CA LEU A 149 18.78 4.44 10.80
C LEU A 149 18.84 4.20 12.31
N ARG A 150 17.73 3.79 12.92
CA ARG A 150 17.64 3.55 14.37
C ARG A 150 17.48 2.07 14.64
N HIS A 151 18.29 1.57 15.56
CA HIS A 151 18.01 0.32 16.24
C HIS A 151 16.84 0.59 17.20
N HIS A 152 15.79 -0.23 17.13
CA HIS A 152 14.72 -0.14 18.11
C HIS A 152 15.23 -0.84 19.38
N ASP A 153 15.98 -0.10 20.20
CA ASP A 153 16.44 -0.55 21.51
C ASP A 153 15.27 -0.52 22.50
N GLU A 154 14.32 -1.45 22.35
CA GLU A 154 13.46 -1.82 23.47
C GLU A 154 14.32 -2.59 24.49
N PRO A 155 14.23 -2.30 25.80
CA PRO A 155 15.00 -3.01 26.81
C PRO A 155 14.67 -4.50 26.72
N LYS A 156 15.70 -5.29 26.40
CA LYS A 156 15.64 -6.74 26.25
C LYS A 156 15.19 -7.39 27.56
N SER A 157 13.88 -7.55 27.75
CA SER A 157 13.38 -8.61 28.62
C SER A 157 13.70 -9.93 27.95
N ALA A 158 14.51 -10.75 28.62
CA ALA A 158 15.14 -11.99 28.14
C ALA A 158 14.19 -13.09 27.58
N ARG A 159 12.90 -12.82 27.41
CA ARG A 159 11.89 -13.70 26.80
C ARG A 159 11.51 -13.34 25.37
N GLN A 160 11.86 -12.15 24.85
CA GLN A 160 11.36 -11.68 23.56
C GLN A 160 12.35 -11.89 22.39
N GLN A 161 13.43 -12.63 22.62
CA GLN A 161 14.56 -12.76 21.71
C GLN A 161 14.39 -13.78 20.57
N GLN A 162 13.22 -14.42 20.42
CA GLN A 162 13.07 -15.51 19.46
C GLN A 162 11.65 -15.74 18.93
N THR A 163 10.78 -14.74 18.86
CA THR A 163 9.49 -14.93 18.19
C THR A 163 9.63 -14.52 16.72
N ARG A 164 9.71 -15.53 15.82
CA ARG A 164 9.60 -15.35 14.36
C ARG A 164 8.17 -14.97 13.92
N ILE A 165 7.27 -14.76 14.87
CA ILE A 165 5.86 -14.45 14.68
C ILE A 165 5.66 -13.01 15.08
N ILE A 166 5.16 -12.20 14.15
CA ILE A 166 4.88 -10.78 14.35
C ILE A 166 3.39 -10.59 14.15
N SER A 167 2.75 -9.90 15.09
CA SER A 167 1.38 -9.40 14.93
C SER A 167 1.44 -7.97 14.45
N LEU A 168 0.93 -7.70 13.25
CA LEU A 168 0.76 -6.35 12.73
C LEU A 168 -0.69 -5.92 12.93
N ARG A 169 -0.91 -4.68 13.36
CA ARG A 169 -2.27 -4.12 13.42
C ARG A 169 -2.70 -3.64 12.03
N PRO A 170 -4.01 -3.54 11.75
CA PRO A 170 -4.50 -2.91 10.53
C PRO A 170 -3.88 -1.51 10.36
N MET A 171 -3.45 -1.19 9.14
CA MET A 171 -2.79 0.07 8.78
C MET A 171 -1.45 0.33 9.49
N GLU A 172 -0.83 -0.69 10.11
CA GLU A 172 0.52 -0.60 10.67
C GLU A 172 1.59 -0.88 9.61
N ILE A 173 2.62 -0.04 9.56
CA ILE A 173 3.84 -0.28 8.78
C ILE A 173 4.97 -0.54 9.76
N SER A 174 5.64 -1.68 9.61
CA SER A 174 6.84 -2.02 10.39
C SER A 174 8.02 -2.30 9.45
N ALA A 175 9.21 -1.93 9.90
CA ALA A 175 10.45 -2.22 9.20
C ALA A 175 11.29 -3.23 9.97
N PHE A 176 11.95 -4.11 9.24
CA PHE A 176 12.79 -5.16 9.79
C PHE A 176 14.14 -5.19 9.09
N ARG A 177 15.21 -5.32 9.88
CA ARG A 177 16.54 -5.69 9.41
C ARG A 177 16.66 -7.20 9.48
N VAL A 178 17.16 -7.78 8.40
CA VAL A 178 17.30 -9.22 8.23
C VAL A 178 18.73 -9.50 7.80
N GLU A 179 19.37 -10.47 8.45
CA GLU A 179 20.64 -11.02 8.01
C GLU A 179 20.38 -12.33 7.27
N ILE A 180 21.04 -12.48 6.12
CA ILE A 180 20.90 -13.64 5.24
C ILE A 180 22.10 -14.57 5.50
N GLN A 181 21.83 -15.87 5.55
CA GLN A 181 22.82 -16.95 5.71
C GLN A 181 23.19 -17.57 4.36
#